data_AF-A0A9Q8V3L4-F1
#
_entry.id   AF-A0A9Q8V3L4-F1
#
_cell.length_a   1.000
_cell.length_b   1.000
_cell.length_c   1.000
_cell.angle_alpha   90.00
_cell.angle_beta   90.00
_cell.angle_gamma   90.00
#
_symmetry.space_group_name_H-M   'P 1'
#
loop_
_entity.id
_entity.type
_entity.pdbx_description
1 polymer ?
#
loop_
_entity_poly.entity_id
_entity_poly.type
_entity_poly.pdbx_seq_one_letter_code
_entity_poly.pdbx_strand_id
1 'polypeptide(L)'
;MASFNVSILFETPPNIFLIKQNDELDNYALLPIVKIDNVNSDNSIVLDRNYIPLCLNTKVSDYLIRSIENIYFLASAKLIKLANRLNNNDHSHTIIRTKDTLWFNGLNSGLTILEQYKGVNNITLKELYFTFISIANSLLSCEFKIAKKYPAWNIINRNTLLNNVIDDLNYYLKDRQNISLTEIILDYHLYTSRRLIRANILNKSEISHCKFILEIECKRSKLELRDKLPAMLKIAGNSDIAACVNNGLSGIDIILIDHFPEELTPKNNCCYFELNKNSELWKVWKEKNELLAIHIDSQVEDILIKLFIIG
;
A
#
# COMPACT_ATOMS: atom_id res chain seq x y z
N MET A 1 52.51 31.08 -6.71
CA MET A 1 52.20 30.92 -5.27
C MET A 1 52.32 29.45 -4.94
N ALA A 2 53.21 29.07 -4.03
CA ALA A 2 53.37 27.67 -3.62
C ALA A 2 52.26 27.30 -2.64
N SER A 3 51.46 26.29 -2.97
CA SER A 3 50.48 25.69 -2.07
C SER A 3 51.22 24.82 -1.05
N PHE A 4 51.10 25.13 0.24
CA PHE A 4 51.61 24.28 1.31
C PHE A 4 50.43 23.66 2.07
N ASN A 5 50.53 22.36 2.35
CA ASN A 5 49.59 21.65 3.22
C ASN A 5 50.03 21.81 4.67
N VAL A 6 49.13 22.29 5.52
CA VAL A 6 49.32 22.33 6.97
C VAL A 6 48.82 21.01 7.54
N SER A 7 49.66 20.32 8.32
CA SER A 7 49.30 19.08 9.02
C SER A 7 49.23 19.35 10.52
N ILE A 8 48.29 18.70 11.20
CA ILE A 8 48.16 18.75 12.66
C ILE A 8 48.85 17.51 13.23
N LEU A 9 49.90 17.72 14.02
CA LEU A 9 50.59 16.70 14.78
C LEU A 9 49.93 16.58 16.17
N PHE A 10 49.43 15.40 16.51
CA PHE A 10 49.02 15.09 17.88
C PHE A 10 50.21 14.46 18.60
N GLU A 11 50.86 15.21 19.50
CA GLU A 11 52.03 14.73 20.26
C GLU A 11 51.68 13.73 21.37
N THR A 12 50.41 13.64 21.78
CA THR A 12 49.94 12.73 22.84
C THR A 12 48.61 12.04 22.44
N PRO A 13 48.37 10.80 22.89
CA PRO A 13 47.11 10.11 22.61
C PRO A 13 45.93 10.86 23.27
N PRO A 14 44.79 11.02 22.56
CA PRO A 14 43.63 11.71 23.11
C PRO A 14 43.04 10.96 24.30
N ASN A 15 42.65 11.70 25.34
CA ASN A 15 42.06 11.13 26.55
C ASN A 15 40.56 10.89 26.33
N ILE A 16 40.16 9.64 26.10
CA ILE A 16 38.80 9.26 25.69
C ILE A 16 38.10 8.51 26.84
N PHE A 17 36.91 8.94 27.21
CA PHE A 17 36.07 8.32 28.23
C PHE A 17 34.67 8.04 27.70
N LEU A 18 34.03 6.99 28.21
CA LEU A 18 32.62 6.72 27.99
C LEU A 18 31.82 7.31 29.16
N ILE A 19 30.86 8.17 28.84
CA ILE A 19 29.97 8.80 29.82
C ILE A 19 28.52 8.62 29.41
N LYS A 20 27.58 8.81 30.34
CA LYS A 20 26.15 8.86 30.00
C LYS A 20 25.81 10.27 29.54
N GLN A 21 24.83 10.40 28.66
CA GLN A 21 24.45 11.69 28.08
C GLN A 21 23.97 12.73 29.11
N ASN A 22 23.57 12.30 30.32
CA ASN A 22 23.14 13.20 31.40
C ASN A 22 24.30 13.79 32.20
N ASP A 23 25.54 13.35 31.97
CA ASP A 23 26.71 13.91 32.64
C ASP A 23 27.18 15.13 31.82
N GLU A 24 26.66 16.33 32.14
CA GLU A 24 27.06 17.58 31.48
C GLU A 24 28.52 17.91 31.81
N LEU A 25 29.39 17.70 30.83
CA LEU A 25 30.81 18.05 30.91
C LEU A 25 31.10 19.15 29.88
N ASP A 26 30.97 20.41 30.29
CA ASP A 26 31.13 21.61 29.41
C ASP A 26 32.50 21.71 28.73
N ASN A 27 33.53 21.07 29.29
CA ASN A 27 34.89 21.09 28.76
C ASN A 27 35.20 19.96 27.77
N TYR A 28 34.22 19.11 27.43
CA TYR A 28 34.44 17.93 26.60
C TYR A 28 33.59 17.96 25.32
N ALA A 29 34.15 17.48 24.23
CA ALA A 29 33.39 17.21 23.01
C ALA A 29 32.66 15.87 23.15
N LEU A 30 31.33 15.90 23.11
CA LEU A 30 30.49 14.71 23.25
C LEU A 30 30.19 14.09 21.88
N LEU A 31 30.60 12.84 21.69
CA LEU A 31 30.26 12.04 20.52
C LEU A 31 29.28 10.94 20.92
N PRO A 32 28.03 10.96 20.44
CA PRO A 32 27.06 9.93 20.81
C PRO A 32 27.29 8.67 19.95
N ILE A 33 27.64 7.57 20.60
CA ILE A 33 28.08 6.31 19.96
C ILE A 33 26.99 5.25 19.96
N VAL A 34 26.26 5.11 21.07
CA VAL A 34 25.26 4.05 21.26
C VAL A 34 24.13 4.54 22.15
N LYS A 35 22.96 3.94 22.01
CA LYS A 35 21.81 4.13 22.88
C LYS A 35 21.43 2.81 23.54
N ILE A 36 21.25 2.85 24.86
CA ILE A 36 20.77 1.71 25.64
C ILE A 36 19.24 1.77 25.62
N ASP A 37 18.62 0.65 25.27
CA ASP A 37 17.16 0.51 25.25
C ASP A 37 16.64 0.06 26.61
N ASN A 38 17.19 -1.05 27.13
CA ASN A 38 16.81 -1.60 28.43
C ASN A 38 18.02 -2.21 29.16
N VAL A 39 17.93 -2.22 30.49
CA VAL A 39 18.81 -3.00 31.35
C VAL A 39 17.96 -4.05 32.03
N ASN A 40 18.24 -5.32 31.75
CA ASN A 40 17.49 -6.44 32.29
C ASN A 40 17.79 -6.65 33.79
N SER A 41 16.94 -7.41 34.48
CA SER A 41 17.09 -7.71 35.90
C SER A 41 18.34 -8.55 36.23
N ASP A 42 18.93 -9.20 35.23
CA ASP A 42 20.20 -9.94 35.30
C ASP A 42 21.43 -9.06 35.02
N ASN A 43 21.25 -7.72 34.98
CA ASN A 43 22.25 -6.72 34.58
C ASN A 43 22.72 -6.81 33.12
N SER A 44 22.07 -7.59 32.25
CA SER A 44 22.39 -7.56 30.82
C SER A 44 21.85 -6.27 30.16
N ILE A 45 22.65 -5.69 29.26
CA ILE A 45 22.34 -4.42 28.60
C ILE A 45 21.84 -4.70 27.18
N VAL A 46 20.64 -4.24 26.88
CA VAL A 46 20.05 -4.30 25.54
C VAL A 46 20.27 -2.97 24.84
N LEU A 47 20.99 -2.99 23.71
CA LEU A 47 21.26 -1.82 22.90
C LEU A 47 20.15 -1.61 21.86
N ASP A 48 19.83 -0.33 21.60
CA ASP A 48 18.91 0.06 20.52
C ASP A 48 19.57 -0.23 19.16
N ARG A 49 19.13 -1.32 18.51
CA ARG A 49 19.66 -1.75 17.20
C ARG A 49 19.29 -0.82 16.05
N ASN A 50 18.34 0.09 16.26
CA ASN A 50 17.91 1.08 15.27
C ASN A 50 18.62 2.41 15.48
N TYR A 51 19.54 2.49 16.44
CA TYR A 51 20.30 3.69 16.69
C TYR A 51 21.30 3.99 15.57
N ILE A 52 21.19 5.18 14.99
CA ILE A 52 22.14 5.68 13.99
C ILE A 52 23.23 6.50 14.72
N PRO A 53 24.49 6.05 14.78
CA PRO A 53 25.57 6.80 15.43
C PRO A 53 25.92 8.08 14.65
N LEU A 54 26.65 9.00 15.29
CA LEU A 54 27.16 10.18 14.58
C LEU A 54 28.35 9.73 13.74
N CYS A 55 28.08 9.38 12.48
CA CYS A 55 29.09 8.85 11.57
C CYS A 55 29.28 9.75 10.35
N LEU A 56 30.53 9.85 9.91
CA LEU A 56 30.88 10.45 8.62
C LEU A 56 30.58 9.48 7.45
N ASN A 57 30.55 8.19 7.77
CA ASN A 57 30.32 7.11 6.82
C ASN A 57 29.15 6.24 7.28
N THR A 58 28.14 6.10 6.41
CA THR A 58 26.95 5.26 6.66
C THR A 58 27.30 3.80 6.88
N LYS A 59 28.40 3.29 6.33
CA LYS A 59 28.84 1.88 6.47
C LYS A 59 29.24 1.49 7.90
N VAL A 60 29.34 2.45 8.83
CA VAL A 60 29.57 2.16 10.26
C VAL A 60 28.30 1.65 10.95
N SER A 61 27.11 1.94 10.38
CA SER A 61 25.84 1.53 10.96
C SER A 61 25.28 0.32 10.22
N ASP A 62 25.32 -0.85 10.86
CA ASP A 62 24.70 -2.07 10.34
C ASP A 62 23.21 -1.89 10.06
N TYR A 63 22.53 -1.07 10.86
CA TYR A 63 21.13 -0.74 10.65
C TYR A 63 20.92 -0.03 9.30
N LEU A 64 21.75 0.96 8.96
CA LEU A 64 21.64 1.67 7.69
C LEU A 64 22.00 0.76 6.51
N ILE A 65 23.04 -0.08 6.65
CA ILE A 65 23.42 -1.06 5.61
C ILE A 65 22.21 -1.96 5.30
N ARG A 66 21.65 -2.62 6.32
CA ARG A 66 20.47 -3.49 6.15
C ARG A 66 19.28 -2.74 5.57
N SER A 67 19.06 -1.49 5.99
CA SER A 67 17.95 -0.67 5.50
C SER A 67 18.10 -0.33 4.02
N ILE A 68 19.31 0.05 3.58
CA ILE A 68 19.62 0.31 2.17
C ILE A 68 19.42 -0.96 1.34
N GLU A 69 19.94 -2.09 1.81
CA GLU A 69 19.79 -3.38 1.12
C GLU A 69 18.33 -3.80 0.99
N ASN A 70 17.54 -3.65 2.05
CA ASN A 70 16.11 -3.96 2.04
C ASN A 70 15.33 -3.06 1.08
N ILE A 71 15.57 -1.74 1.14
CA ILE A 71 14.95 -0.77 0.22
C ILE A 71 15.30 -1.11 -1.23
N TYR A 72 16.59 -1.38 -1.51
CA TYR A 72 17.05 -1.78 -2.83
C TYR A 72 16.34 -3.05 -3.29
N PHE A 73 16.32 -4.10 -2.46
CA PHE A 73 15.67 -5.37 -2.78
C PHE A 73 14.17 -5.20 -3.12
N LEU A 74 13.41 -4.49 -2.27
CA LEU A 74 11.98 -4.25 -2.48
C LEU A 74 11.73 -3.44 -3.76
N ALA A 75 12.50 -2.38 -3.97
CA ALA A 75 12.38 -1.54 -5.14
C ALA A 75 12.73 -2.30 -6.44
N SER A 76 13.81 -3.11 -6.45
CA SER A 76 14.20 -3.92 -7.60
C SER A 76 13.13 -4.94 -7.97
N ALA A 77 12.58 -5.65 -6.97
CA ALA A 77 11.49 -6.60 -7.21
C ALA A 77 10.26 -5.92 -7.83
N LYS A 78 9.89 -4.73 -7.34
CA LYS A 78 8.78 -3.93 -7.87
C LYS A 78 9.05 -3.43 -9.28
N LEU A 79 10.28 -2.99 -9.57
CA LEU A 79 10.69 -2.52 -10.89
C LEU A 79 10.57 -3.61 -11.95
N ILE A 80 11.01 -4.84 -11.64
CA ILE A 80 10.88 -6.00 -12.54
C ILE A 80 9.41 -6.30 -12.86
N LYS A 81 8.53 -6.30 -11.85
CA LYS A 81 7.09 -6.49 -12.05
C LYS A 81 6.50 -5.42 -12.96
N LEU A 82 6.84 -4.15 -12.73
CA LEU A 82 6.38 -3.03 -13.55
C LEU A 82 6.88 -3.12 -15.00
N ALA A 83 8.16 -3.48 -15.21
CA ALA A 83 8.73 -3.67 -16.54
C ALA A 83 7.96 -4.73 -17.34
N ASN A 84 7.68 -5.88 -16.73
CA ASN A 84 6.91 -6.94 -17.36
C ASN A 84 5.49 -6.48 -17.71
N ARG A 85 4.82 -5.74 -16.82
CA ARG A 85 3.47 -5.22 -17.04
C ARG A 85 3.42 -4.18 -18.17
N LEU A 86 4.42 -3.30 -18.23
CA LEU A 86 4.52 -2.28 -19.28
C LEU A 86 4.84 -2.87 -20.66
N ASN A 87 5.61 -3.95 -20.71
CA ASN A 87 5.99 -4.61 -21.97
C ASN A 87 4.90 -5.56 -22.51
N ASN A 88 4.09 -6.17 -21.65
CA ASN A 88 3.12 -7.20 -22.06
C ASN A 88 1.69 -6.67 -22.34
N ASN A 89 1.37 -5.43 -21.97
CA ASN A 89 0.00 -4.90 -22.06
C ASN A 89 -0.19 -3.89 -23.21
N ASP A 90 -0.78 -4.33 -24.32
CA ASP A 90 -1.22 -3.45 -25.42
C ASP A 90 -2.57 -2.78 -25.17
N HIS A 91 -3.32 -3.16 -24.12
CA HIS A 91 -4.72 -2.70 -23.92
C HIS A 91 -5.08 -2.22 -22.50
N SER A 92 -4.11 -1.97 -21.61
CA SER A 92 -4.40 -1.39 -20.29
C SER A 92 -4.82 0.09 -20.40
N HIS A 93 -5.82 0.52 -19.63
CA HIS A 93 -6.28 1.92 -19.57
C HIS A 93 -5.11 2.91 -19.40
N THR A 94 -5.16 4.02 -20.15
CA THR A 94 -4.10 5.04 -20.20
C THR A 94 -3.63 5.48 -18.81
N ILE A 95 -4.54 5.63 -17.85
CA ILE A 95 -4.24 6.09 -16.49
C ILE A 95 -3.36 5.09 -15.72
N ILE A 96 -3.67 3.79 -15.78
CA ILE A 96 -2.89 2.75 -15.10
C ILE A 96 -1.50 2.68 -15.71
N ARG A 97 -1.41 2.71 -17.04
CA ARG A 97 -0.14 2.73 -17.76
C ARG A 97 0.68 3.97 -17.43
N THR A 98 0.06 5.14 -17.29
CA THR A 98 0.74 6.38 -16.86
C THR A 98 1.31 6.23 -15.46
N LYS A 99 0.53 5.72 -14.50
CA LYS A 99 1.01 5.47 -13.13
C LYS A 99 2.21 4.53 -13.12
N ASP A 100 2.12 3.41 -13.84
CA ASP A 100 3.19 2.43 -13.93
C ASP A 100 4.47 3.01 -14.53
N THR A 101 4.31 3.82 -15.58
CA THR A 101 5.43 4.51 -16.21
C THR A 101 6.10 5.49 -15.24
N LEU A 102 5.32 6.24 -14.45
CA LEU A 102 5.86 7.15 -13.43
C LEU A 102 6.57 6.37 -12.32
N TRP A 103 5.96 5.28 -11.83
CA TRP A 103 6.56 4.39 -10.83
C TRP A 103 7.89 3.83 -11.31
N PHE A 104 7.90 3.33 -12.55
CA PHE A 104 9.09 2.78 -13.17
C PHE A 104 10.20 3.84 -13.28
N ASN A 105 9.89 5.03 -13.80
CA ASN A 105 10.88 6.11 -13.95
C ASN A 105 11.47 6.57 -12.60
N GLY A 106 10.60 6.78 -11.60
CA GLY A 106 11.01 7.21 -10.26
C GLY A 106 11.90 6.18 -9.56
N LEU A 107 11.49 4.91 -9.58
CA LEU A 107 12.25 3.82 -8.97
C LEU A 107 13.56 3.55 -9.69
N ASN A 108 13.56 3.55 -11.03
CA ASN A 108 14.76 3.28 -11.82
C ASN A 108 15.83 4.35 -11.55
N SER A 109 15.45 5.62 -11.49
CA SER A 109 16.35 6.73 -11.17
C SER A 109 16.90 6.62 -9.74
N GLY A 110 16.06 6.29 -8.77
CA GLY A 110 16.48 6.11 -7.38
C GLY A 110 17.44 4.93 -7.17
N LEU A 111 17.13 3.79 -7.80
CA LEU A 111 17.90 2.56 -7.63
C LEU A 111 19.30 2.65 -8.18
N THR A 112 19.50 3.34 -9.31
CA THR A 112 20.83 3.53 -9.89
C THR A 112 21.76 4.29 -8.94
N ILE A 113 21.24 5.29 -8.21
CA ILE A 113 22.01 6.00 -7.17
C ILE A 113 22.34 5.07 -5.99
N LEU A 114 21.35 4.31 -5.50
CA LEU A 114 21.57 3.34 -4.42
C LEU A 114 22.56 2.22 -4.81
N GLU A 115 22.62 1.86 -6.09
CA GLU A 115 23.58 0.88 -6.60
C GLU A 115 25.02 1.42 -6.52
N GLN A 116 25.24 2.69 -6.87
CA GLN A 116 26.55 3.34 -6.72
C GLN A 116 27.03 3.31 -5.27
N TYR A 117 26.11 3.41 -4.30
CA TYR A 117 26.44 3.37 -2.88
C TYR A 117 27.04 2.03 -2.41
N LYS A 118 26.86 0.93 -3.16
CA LYS A 118 27.54 -0.33 -2.85
C LYS A 118 29.05 -0.21 -3.08
N GLY A 119 29.46 0.45 -4.16
CA GLY A 119 30.88 0.62 -4.55
C GLY A 119 31.60 1.77 -3.85
N VAL A 120 30.87 2.79 -3.39
CA VAL A 120 31.48 3.96 -2.71
C VAL A 120 31.67 3.68 -1.23
N ASN A 121 32.85 3.99 -0.70
CA ASN A 121 33.17 3.77 0.70
C ASN A 121 32.82 4.96 1.60
N ASN A 122 32.68 6.18 1.09
CA ASN A 122 32.39 7.36 1.90
C ASN A 122 31.05 7.98 1.49
N ILE A 123 29.96 7.54 2.13
CA ILE A 123 28.64 8.13 1.95
C ILE A 123 28.25 8.79 3.26
N THR A 124 27.91 10.08 3.19
CA THR A 124 27.48 10.82 4.37
C THR A 124 26.00 10.58 4.68
N LEU A 125 25.62 10.74 5.94
CA LEU A 125 24.21 10.61 6.35
C LEU A 125 23.30 11.64 5.65
N LYS A 126 23.83 12.83 5.34
CA LYS A 126 23.10 13.89 4.65
C LYS A 126 22.76 13.50 3.20
N GLU A 127 23.73 12.94 2.47
CA GLU A 127 23.52 12.46 1.11
C GLU A 127 22.48 11.34 1.08
N LEU A 128 22.59 10.40 2.01
CA LEU A 128 21.62 9.31 2.13
C LEU A 128 20.20 9.84 2.40
N TYR A 129 20.05 10.78 3.33
CA TYR A 129 18.77 11.40 3.66
C TYR A 129 18.13 12.07 2.44
N PHE A 130 18.89 12.85 1.66
CA PHE A 130 18.38 13.51 0.47
C PHE A 130 18.01 12.53 -0.65
N THR A 131 18.81 11.49 -0.85
CA THR A 131 18.49 10.43 -1.80
C THR A 131 17.19 9.72 -1.41
N PHE A 132 17.03 9.36 -0.13
CA PHE A 132 15.81 8.71 0.35
C PHE A 132 14.57 9.59 0.22
N ILE A 133 14.67 10.90 0.53
CA ILE A 133 13.56 11.84 0.30
C ILE A 133 13.20 11.92 -1.18
N SER A 134 14.20 11.99 -2.06
CA SER A 134 13.98 12.04 -3.50
C SER A 134 13.20 10.83 -3.98
N ILE A 135 13.63 9.63 -3.58
CA ILE A 135 12.93 8.37 -3.90
C ILE A 135 11.51 8.40 -3.36
N ALA A 136 11.32 8.75 -2.08
CA ALA A 136 9.99 8.78 -1.46
C ALA A 136 9.04 9.75 -2.16
N ASN A 137 9.54 10.92 -2.58
CA ASN A 137 8.76 11.91 -3.32
C ASN A 137 8.43 11.44 -4.73
N SER A 138 9.35 10.76 -5.41
CA SER A 138 9.06 10.13 -6.70
C SER A 138 7.90 9.13 -6.56
N LEU A 139 7.91 8.31 -5.51
CA LEU A 139 6.82 7.35 -5.26
C LEU A 139 5.46 8.03 -5.01
N LEU A 140 5.44 9.14 -4.26
CA LEU A 140 4.21 9.91 -4.02
C LEU A 140 3.70 10.61 -5.29
N SER A 141 4.61 11.08 -6.14
CA SER A 141 4.27 11.74 -7.40
C SER A 141 3.52 10.78 -8.34
N CYS A 142 3.82 9.48 -8.25
CA CYS A 142 3.13 8.45 -9.02
C CYS A 142 1.67 8.22 -8.57
N GLU A 143 1.34 8.58 -7.33
CA GLU A 143 -0.03 8.57 -6.80
C GLU A 143 -0.76 9.91 -7.02
N PHE A 144 -0.16 10.84 -7.78
CA PHE A 144 -0.64 12.23 -7.95
C PHE A 144 -0.81 12.97 -6.61
N LYS A 145 -0.01 12.61 -5.60
CA LYS A 145 -0.03 13.23 -4.28
C LYS A 145 1.08 14.27 -4.16
N ILE A 146 0.78 15.32 -3.40
CA ILE A 146 1.77 16.34 -3.05
C ILE A 146 2.84 15.70 -2.15
N ALA A 147 4.10 16.03 -2.41
CA ALA A 147 5.24 15.55 -1.63
C ALA A 147 5.08 15.84 -0.13
N LYS A 148 5.42 14.85 0.69
CA LYS A 148 5.47 15.02 2.15
C LYS A 148 6.52 16.07 2.49
N LYS A 149 6.20 16.98 3.41
CA LYS A 149 7.17 17.95 3.93
C LYS A 149 8.09 17.26 4.92
N TYR A 150 9.27 16.86 4.46
CA TYR A 150 10.34 16.37 5.33
C TYR A 150 11.07 17.55 5.99
N PRO A 151 11.44 17.46 7.28
CA PRO A 151 12.21 18.51 7.94
C PRO A 151 13.59 18.71 7.30
N ALA A 152 14.17 19.90 7.49
CA ALA A 152 15.55 20.16 7.08
C ALA A 152 16.53 19.23 7.80
N TRP A 153 17.63 18.88 7.11
CA TRP A 153 18.67 18.02 7.68
C TRP A 153 19.26 18.63 8.96
N ASN A 154 19.24 17.86 10.05
CA ASN A 154 19.90 18.20 11.31
C ASN A 154 20.61 16.96 11.86
N ILE A 155 21.93 17.04 12.01
CA ILE A 155 22.77 15.94 12.48
C ILE A 155 22.43 15.47 13.91
N ILE A 156 21.90 16.37 14.75
CA ILE A 156 21.48 16.07 16.12
C ILE A 156 20.25 15.15 16.08
N ASN A 157 19.28 15.46 15.22
CA ASN A 157 18.04 14.69 15.03
C ASN A 157 18.15 13.63 13.93
N ARG A 158 19.36 13.25 13.50
CA ARG A 158 19.59 12.33 12.38
C ARG A 158 18.80 11.02 12.49
N ASN A 159 18.66 10.50 13.71
CA ASN A 159 18.03 9.20 13.95
C ASN A 159 16.55 9.25 13.60
N THR A 160 15.83 10.26 14.11
CA THR A 160 14.40 10.44 13.81
C THR A 160 14.18 10.80 12.34
N LEU A 161 15.03 11.67 11.76
CA LEU A 161 14.92 12.07 10.37
C LEU A 161 15.09 10.88 9.41
N LEU A 162 16.14 10.08 9.57
CA LEU A 162 16.39 8.94 8.69
C LEU A 162 15.36 7.83 8.88
N ASN A 163 15.02 7.47 10.12
CA ASN A 163 14.04 6.42 10.39
C ASN A 163 12.67 6.76 9.80
N ASN A 164 12.22 8.01 9.93
CA ASN A 164 10.94 8.45 9.35
C ASN A 164 10.88 8.22 7.83
N VAL A 165 11.96 8.54 7.10
CA VAL A 165 12.00 8.34 5.65
C VAL A 165 12.15 6.86 5.28
N ILE A 166 12.94 6.10 6.05
CA ILE A 166 13.08 4.64 5.87
C ILE A 166 11.73 3.95 6.05
N ASP A 167 10.96 4.33 7.07
CA ASP A 167 9.63 3.78 7.35
C ASP A 167 8.64 4.13 6.24
N ASP A 168 8.63 5.38 5.76
CA ASP A 168 7.82 5.81 4.63
C ASP A 168 8.18 5.00 3.35
N LEU A 169 9.47 4.84 3.05
CA LEU A 169 9.93 4.06 1.90
C LEU A 169 9.51 2.59 2.01
N ASN A 170 9.71 1.97 3.17
CA ASN A 170 9.26 0.61 3.42
C ASN A 170 7.74 0.49 3.25
N TYR A 171 6.97 1.50 3.67
CA TYR A 171 5.53 1.52 3.50
C TYR A 171 5.09 1.68 2.03
N TYR A 172 5.75 2.53 1.24
CA TYR A 172 5.42 2.71 -0.18
C TYR A 172 5.91 1.55 -1.08
N LEU A 173 7.03 0.94 -0.72
CA LEU A 173 7.62 -0.18 -1.44
C LEU A 173 6.96 -1.52 -1.09
N LYS A 174 6.48 -1.68 0.16
CA LYS A 174 5.65 -2.83 0.53
C LYS A 174 4.49 -2.92 -0.45
N ASP A 175 4.33 -4.13 -0.97
CA ASP A 175 3.43 -4.40 -2.08
C ASP A 175 1.99 -4.12 -1.62
N ARG A 176 1.46 -2.94 -1.96
CA ARG A 176 0.03 -2.64 -1.83
C ARG A 176 -0.81 -3.41 -2.86
N GLN A 177 -0.18 -4.21 -3.74
CA GLN A 177 -0.85 -5.02 -4.76
C GLN A 177 -1.28 -6.42 -4.29
N ASN A 178 -1.34 -6.66 -2.98
CA ASN A 178 -2.20 -7.75 -2.49
C ASN A 178 -3.67 -7.33 -2.43
N ILE A 179 -4.08 -6.26 -3.14
CA ILE A 179 -5.49 -6.06 -3.45
C ILE A 179 -5.85 -7.06 -4.55
N SER A 180 -6.38 -8.20 -4.15
CA SER A 180 -6.78 -9.26 -5.07
C SER A 180 -8.12 -8.89 -5.72
N LEU A 181 -8.15 -8.68 -7.03
CA LEU A 181 -9.40 -8.67 -7.79
C LEU A 181 -9.78 -10.13 -8.07
N THR A 182 -10.79 -10.63 -7.35
CA THR A 182 -11.31 -11.98 -7.56
C THR A 182 -12.70 -11.90 -8.19
N GLU A 183 -12.87 -12.44 -9.41
CA GLU A 183 -14.19 -12.64 -10.00
C GLU A 183 -14.83 -13.90 -9.39
N ILE A 184 -16.04 -13.74 -8.84
CA ILE A 184 -16.82 -14.85 -8.31
C ILE A 184 -17.65 -15.45 -9.44
N ILE A 185 -17.52 -16.76 -9.62
CA ILE A 185 -18.33 -17.51 -10.58
C ILE A 185 -19.78 -17.53 -10.08
N LEU A 186 -20.67 -16.94 -10.88
CA LEU A 186 -22.10 -16.91 -10.61
C LEU A 186 -22.81 -18.09 -11.26
N ASP A 187 -23.70 -18.72 -10.52
CA ASP A 187 -24.58 -19.80 -10.97
C ASP A 187 -25.91 -19.23 -11.50
N TYR A 188 -26.11 -19.38 -12.81
CA TYR A 188 -27.30 -18.93 -13.54
C TYR A 188 -28.36 -20.02 -13.76
N HIS A 189 -28.19 -21.25 -13.25
CA HIS A 189 -29.11 -22.36 -13.55
C HIS A 189 -30.58 -22.07 -13.19
N LEU A 190 -30.82 -21.27 -12.14
CA LEU A 190 -32.17 -20.88 -11.70
C LEU A 190 -32.67 -19.57 -12.31
N TYR A 191 -31.88 -18.93 -13.18
CA TYR A 191 -32.24 -17.64 -13.74
C TYR A 191 -33.46 -17.72 -14.64
N THR A 192 -33.59 -18.76 -15.47
CA THR A 192 -34.72 -18.91 -16.41
C THR A 192 -36.03 -19.26 -15.71
N SER A 193 -35.98 -20.07 -14.63
CA SER A 193 -37.18 -20.56 -13.95
C SER A 193 -37.64 -19.67 -12.80
N ARG A 194 -36.70 -19.04 -12.08
CA ARG A 194 -36.98 -18.28 -10.84
C ARG A 194 -36.36 -16.89 -10.81
N ARG A 195 -35.74 -16.43 -11.92
CA ARG A 195 -35.00 -15.15 -11.98
C ARG A 195 -33.97 -15.00 -10.87
N LEU A 196 -33.37 -16.12 -10.45
CA LEU A 196 -32.45 -16.20 -9.32
C LEU A 196 -31.06 -16.58 -9.80
N ILE A 197 -30.05 -15.81 -9.39
CA ILE A 197 -28.63 -16.08 -9.58
C ILE A 197 -28.01 -16.33 -8.21
N ARG A 198 -27.05 -17.26 -8.12
CA ARG A 198 -26.37 -17.59 -6.86
C ARG A 198 -24.87 -17.38 -6.96
N ALA A 199 -24.26 -16.90 -5.89
CA ALA A 199 -22.82 -16.77 -5.75
C ALA A 199 -22.34 -17.61 -4.56
N ASN A 200 -21.38 -18.49 -4.80
CA ASN A 200 -20.70 -19.22 -3.73
C ASN A 200 -19.44 -18.47 -3.31
N ILE A 201 -19.43 -17.98 -2.08
CA ILE A 201 -18.33 -17.16 -1.54
C ILE A 201 -17.80 -17.89 -0.32
N LEU A 202 -16.65 -18.54 -0.48
CA LEU A 202 -15.95 -19.28 0.56
C LEU A 202 -15.18 -18.31 1.48
N ASN A 203 -14.89 -18.74 2.71
CA ASN A 203 -14.07 -18.00 3.69
C ASN A 203 -14.51 -16.54 3.95
N LYS A 204 -15.80 -16.33 4.26
CA LYS A 204 -16.38 -14.99 4.49
C LYS A 204 -15.73 -14.19 5.64
N SER A 205 -15.04 -14.85 6.57
CA SER A 205 -14.28 -14.21 7.65
C SER A 205 -13.04 -13.48 7.14
N GLU A 206 -12.36 -14.02 6.13
CA GLU A 206 -11.15 -13.44 5.53
C GLU A 206 -11.49 -12.24 4.65
N ILE A 207 -12.67 -12.27 4.03
CA ILE A 207 -13.11 -11.31 3.00
C ILE A 207 -13.96 -10.17 3.59
N SER A 208 -14.08 -10.08 4.93
CA SER A 208 -14.93 -9.06 5.55
C SER A 208 -14.49 -7.62 5.26
N HIS A 209 -13.19 -7.41 5.07
CA HIS A 209 -12.60 -6.12 4.78
C HIS A 209 -12.69 -5.75 3.28
N CYS A 210 -12.88 -6.73 2.39
CA CYS A 210 -12.87 -6.55 0.93
C CYS A 210 -14.18 -5.98 0.38
N LYS A 211 -14.14 -5.04 -0.55
CA LYS A 211 -15.31 -4.50 -1.24
C LYS A 211 -15.91 -5.54 -2.19
N PHE A 212 -17.23 -5.52 -2.33
CA PHE A 212 -17.95 -6.41 -3.25
C PHE A 212 -18.62 -5.54 -4.30
N ILE A 213 -18.28 -5.76 -5.57
CA ILE A 213 -18.67 -4.91 -6.67
C ILE A 213 -19.40 -5.73 -7.72
N LEU A 214 -20.59 -5.28 -8.09
CA LEU A 214 -21.37 -5.82 -9.19
C LEU A 214 -21.09 -5.02 -10.45
N GLU A 215 -20.58 -5.69 -11.48
CA GLU A 215 -20.61 -5.17 -12.86
C GLU A 215 -21.90 -5.68 -13.52
N ILE A 216 -22.73 -4.75 -13.97
CA ILE A 216 -24.03 -5.05 -14.57
C ILE A 216 -24.05 -4.51 -15.99
N GLU A 217 -24.27 -5.41 -16.95
CA GLU A 217 -24.50 -5.10 -18.36
C GLU A 217 -25.95 -5.42 -18.71
N CYS A 218 -26.64 -4.50 -19.38
CA CYS A 218 -28.02 -4.66 -19.82
C CYS A 218 -28.27 -3.81 -21.06
N LYS A 219 -29.23 -4.20 -21.90
CA LYS A 219 -29.60 -3.46 -23.13
C LYS A 219 -30.20 -2.06 -22.88
N ARG A 220 -30.61 -1.76 -21.64
CA ARG A 220 -31.17 -0.44 -21.27
C ARG A 220 -30.12 0.65 -21.22
N SER A 221 -30.56 1.91 -21.26
CA SER A 221 -29.66 3.05 -21.17
C SER A 221 -28.97 3.12 -19.80
N LYS A 222 -27.72 3.59 -19.76
CA LYS A 222 -26.92 3.71 -18.54
C LYS A 222 -27.59 4.57 -17.45
N LEU A 223 -28.31 5.61 -17.85
CA LEU A 223 -29.05 6.49 -16.94
C LEU A 223 -30.20 5.75 -16.25
N GLU A 224 -30.96 4.94 -16.99
CA GLU A 224 -32.03 4.14 -16.39
C GLU A 224 -31.48 3.03 -15.48
N LEU A 225 -30.36 2.43 -15.87
CA LEU A 225 -29.66 1.44 -15.04
C LEU A 225 -29.21 2.06 -13.72
N ARG A 226 -28.67 3.28 -13.73
CA ARG A 226 -28.22 3.97 -12.53
C ARG A 226 -29.32 4.16 -11.49
N ASP A 227 -30.50 4.61 -11.92
CA ASP A 227 -31.55 5.05 -11.01
C ASP A 227 -32.54 3.92 -10.65
N LYS A 228 -32.84 3.01 -11.58
CA LYS A 228 -33.89 1.99 -11.41
C LYS A 228 -33.38 0.63 -10.94
N LEU A 229 -32.13 0.24 -11.25
CA LEU A 229 -31.62 -1.10 -10.88
C LEU A 229 -31.65 -1.38 -9.38
N PRO A 230 -31.28 -0.44 -8.48
CA PRO A 230 -31.29 -0.73 -7.04
C PRO A 230 -32.65 -1.18 -6.52
N ALA A 231 -33.75 -0.71 -7.13
CA ALA A 231 -35.10 -1.13 -6.76
C ALA A 231 -35.52 -2.47 -7.41
N MET A 232 -34.90 -2.84 -8.53
CA MET A 232 -35.25 -4.03 -9.33
C MET A 232 -34.38 -5.26 -9.02
N LEU A 233 -33.30 -5.07 -8.26
CA LEU A 233 -32.45 -6.14 -7.74
C LEU A 233 -32.72 -6.34 -6.26
N LYS A 234 -32.92 -7.59 -5.86
CA LYS A 234 -32.93 -7.98 -4.45
C LYS A 234 -31.77 -8.93 -4.19
N ILE A 235 -30.93 -8.58 -3.22
CA ILE A 235 -29.78 -9.39 -2.82
C ILE A 235 -29.97 -9.80 -1.37
N ALA A 236 -29.84 -11.09 -1.07
CA ALA A 236 -29.92 -11.59 0.29
C ALA A 236 -29.21 -12.94 0.40
N GLY A 237 -29.18 -13.51 1.60
CA GLY A 237 -28.87 -14.93 1.74
C GLY A 237 -29.92 -15.81 1.07
N ASN A 238 -29.49 -16.99 0.60
CA ASN A 238 -30.37 -17.90 -0.15
C ASN A 238 -31.61 -18.36 0.64
N SER A 239 -31.56 -18.40 1.98
CA SER A 239 -32.74 -18.66 2.82
C SER A 239 -33.70 -17.46 2.90
N ASP A 240 -33.19 -16.24 2.89
CA ASP A 240 -33.95 -15.01 3.16
C ASP A 240 -34.50 -14.34 1.88
N ILE A 241 -33.94 -14.67 0.70
CA ILE A 241 -34.30 -14.02 -0.58
C ILE A 241 -35.79 -14.19 -0.94
N ALA A 242 -36.39 -15.33 -0.63
CA ALA A 242 -37.81 -15.56 -0.91
C ALA A 242 -38.72 -14.64 -0.08
N ALA A 243 -38.38 -14.39 1.18
CA ALA A 243 -39.10 -13.43 2.02
C ALA A 243 -38.92 -12.00 1.50
N CYS A 244 -37.71 -11.65 1.05
CA CYS A 244 -37.44 -10.35 0.44
C CYS A 244 -38.33 -10.11 -0.79
N VAL A 245 -38.48 -11.10 -1.66
CA VAL A 245 -39.30 -11.00 -2.88
C VAL A 245 -40.79 -10.98 -2.54
N ASN A 246 -41.28 -11.98 -1.81
CA ASN A 246 -42.72 -12.19 -1.58
C ASN A 246 -43.35 -11.14 -0.66
N ASN A 247 -42.61 -10.68 0.35
CA ASN A 247 -43.13 -9.75 1.36
C ASN A 247 -42.71 -8.30 1.09
N GLY A 248 -42.06 -8.02 -0.05
CA GLY A 248 -41.63 -6.68 -0.40
C GLY A 248 -40.52 -6.12 0.50
N LEU A 249 -39.83 -6.93 1.30
CA LEU A 249 -38.74 -6.46 2.17
C LEU A 249 -37.53 -6.01 1.32
N SER A 250 -36.79 -5.04 1.86
CA SER A 250 -35.51 -4.60 1.30
C SER A 250 -34.46 -5.70 1.44
N GLY A 251 -33.63 -5.87 0.40
CA GLY A 251 -32.45 -6.72 0.45
C GLY A 251 -31.24 -5.98 1.01
N ILE A 252 -30.06 -6.57 0.80
CA ILE A 252 -28.78 -5.88 0.89
C ILE A 252 -28.74 -4.82 -0.23
N ASP A 253 -28.65 -3.55 0.16
CA ASP A 253 -28.65 -2.44 -0.81
C ASP A 253 -27.40 -2.49 -1.70
N ILE A 254 -27.56 -1.97 -2.92
CA ILE A 254 -26.45 -1.72 -3.84
C ILE A 254 -26.30 -0.21 -4.03
N ILE A 255 -25.06 0.28 -3.89
CA ILE A 255 -24.72 1.69 -3.94
C ILE A 255 -23.92 1.94 -5.20
N LEU A 256 -24.28 2.93 -6.00
CA LEU A 256 -23.50 3.27 -7.18
C LEU A 256 -22.08 3.69 -6.79
N ILE A 257 -21.10 3.21 -7.53
CA ILE A 257 -19.71 3.58 -7.29
C ILE A 257 -19.41 4.95 -7.89
N ASP A 258 -19.06 5.92 -7.04
CA ASP A 258 -18.64 7.26 -7.47
C ASP A 258 -17.17 7.31 -7.92
N HIS A 259 -16.33 6.42 -7.38
CA HIS A 259 -14.90 6.34 -7.68
C HIS A 259 -14.53 4.90 -8.02
N PHE A 260 -14.19 4.65 -9.29
CA PHE A 260 -13.80 3.32 -9.74
C PHE A 260 -12.52 2.85 -9.01
N PRO A 261 -12.51 1.62 -8.47
CA PRO A 261 -11.29 1.00 -7.99
C PRO A 261 -10.26 0.90 -9.11
N GLU A 262 -8.98 1.04 -8.78
CA GLU A 262 -7.90 1.03 -9.77
C GLU A 262 -7.75 -0.34 -10.44
N GLU A 263 -8.24 -1.39 -9.78
CA GLU A 263 -8.20 -2.78 -10.22
C GLU A 263 -9.31 -3.10 -11.24
N LEU A 264 -10.38 -2.30 -11.30
CA LEU A 264 -11.52 -2.53 -12.19
C LEU A 264 -11.47 -1.62 -13.41
N THR A 265 -11.60 -2.25 -14.58
CA THR A 265 -11.56 -1.61 -15.88
C THR A 265 -12.98 -1.21 -16.32
N PRO A 266 -13.37 0.07 -16.31
CA PRO A 266 -14.75 0.46 -16.59
C PRO A 266 -15.12 0.22 -18.06
N LYS A 267 -16.22 -0.50 -18.30
CA LYS A 267 -16.80 -0.72 -19.63
C LYS A 267 -17.90 0.30 -19.94
N ASN A 268 -17.99 0.71 -21.21
CA ASN A 268 -18.96 1.73 -21.64
C ASN A 268 -20.43 1.30 -21.43
N ASN A 269 -20.74 0.02 -21.62
CA ASN A 269 -22.09 -0.53 -21.50
C ASN A 269 -22.43 -1.13 -20.13
N CYS A 270 -21.59 -0.88 -19.12
CA CYS A 270 -21.78 -1.42 -17.78
C CYS A 270 -22.01 -0.33 -16.73
N CYS A 271 -22.81 -0.67 -15.72
CA CYS A 271 -22.94 0.05 -14.46
C CYS A 271 -22.29 -0.76 -13.34
N TYR A 272 -21.73 -0.06 -12.35
CA TYR A 272 -20.99 -0.69 -11.26
C TYR A 272 -21.56 -0.25 -9.92
N PHE A 273 -21.87 -1.23 -9.07
CA PHE A 273 -22.45 -0.99 -7.76
C PHE A 273 -21.68 -1.74 -6.67
N GLU A 274 -21.47 -1.12 -5.52
CA GLU A 274 -20.90 -1.74 -4.34
C GLU A 274 -22.03 -2.24 -3.42
N LEU A 275 -21.88 -3.44 -2.84
CA LEU A 275 -22.85 -3.94 -1.86
C LEU A 275 -22.71 -3.22 -0.52
N ASN A 276 -23.84 -2.79 0.05
CA ASN A 276 -23.89 -2.10 1.35
C ASN A 276 -23.69 -3.08 2.51
N LYS A 277 -22.45 -3.16 2.99
CA LYS A 277 -22.06 -3.99 4.15
C LYS A 277 -22.67 -3.56 5.49
N ASN A 278 -23.22 -2.34 5.57
CA ASN A 278 -23.81 -1.83 6.81
C ASN A 278 -25.24 -2.35 7.04
N SER A 279 -25.85 -2.98 6.04
CA SER A 279 -27.19 -3.55 6.14
C SER A 279 -27.24 -4.71 7.15
N GLU A 280 -28.35 -4.85 7.87
CA GLU A 280 -28.55 -5.95 8.82
C GLU A 280 -28.53 -7.32 8.11
N LEU A 281 -29.13 -7.40 6.92
CA LEU A 281 -29.12 -8.61 6.09
C LEU A 281 -27.71 -9.03 5.66
N TRP A 282 -26.78 -8.09 5.48
CA TRP A 282 -25.38 -8.42 5.21
C TRP A 282 -24.75 -9.17 6.40
N LYS A 283 -25.00 -8.71 7.62
CA LYS A 283 -24.50 -9.36 8.85
C LYS A 283 -25.08 -10.77 9.00
N VAL A 284 -26.40 -10.90 8.83
CA VAL A 284 -27.10 -12.20 8.89
C VAL A 284 -26.56 -13.18 7.84
N TRP A 285 -26.40 -12.74 6.60
CA TRP A 285 -25.83 -13.56 5.53
C TRP A 285 -24.39 -14.01 5.82
N LYS A 286 -23.58 -13.15 6.44
CA LYS A 286 -22.21 -13.46 6.84
C LYS A 286 -22.18 -14.55 7.92
N GLU A 287 -23.05 -14.45 8.92
CA GLU A 287 -23.14 -15.41 10.04
C GLU A 287 -23.68 -16.78 9.63
N LYS A 288 -24.73 -16.82 8.80
CA LYS A 288 -25.35 -18.08 8.33
C LYS A 288 -24.48 -18.89 7.37
N ASN A 289 -23.38 -18.32 6.89
CA ASN A 289 -22.45 -18.93 5.92
C ASN A 289 -23.13 -19.58 4.69
N GLU A 290 -24.19 -18.97 4.17
CA GLU A 290 -24.97 -19.48 3.03
C GLU A 290 -24.62 -18.81 1.69
N LEU A 291 -25.11 -19.35 0.57
CA LEU A 291 -24.93 -18.74 -0.76
C LEU A 291 -25.55 -17.33 -0.79
N LEU A 292 -24.89 -16.40 -1.49
CA LEU A 292 -25.49 -15.10 -1.81
C LEU A 292 -26.46 -15.30 -2.98
N ALA A 293 -27.68 -14.80 -2.85
CA ALA A 293 -28.72 -14.91 -3.85
C ALA A 293 -29.07 -13.52 -4.39
N ILE A 294 -29.14 -13.42 -5.72
CA ILE A 294 -29.49 -12.20 -6.46
C ILE A 294 -30.76 -12.51 -7.25
N HIS A 295 -31.87 -11.89 -6.86
CA HIS A 295 -33.13 -11.97 -7.59
C HIS A 295 -33.31 -10.73 -8.48
N ILE A 296 -33.73 -10.96 -9.71
CA ILE A 296 -33.95 -9.93 -10.72
C ILE A 296 -35.45 -9.80 -10.98
N ASP A 297 -35.99 -8.58 -10.91
CA ASP A 297 -37.38 -8.33 -11.26
C ASP A 297 -37.68 -8.72 -12.72
N SER A 298 -38.88 -9.25 -12.95
CA SER A 298 -39.41 -9.60 -14.27
C SER A 298 -39.32 -8.49 -15.31
N GLN A 299 -39.33 -7.22 -14.88
CA GLN A 299 -39.21 -6.07 -15.76
C GLN A 299 -37.81 -5.92 -16.37
N VAL A 300 -36.78 -6.63 -15.89
CA VAL A 300 -35.42 -6.51 -16.41
C VAL A 300 -35.10 -7.72 -17.29
N GLU A 301 -34.99 -7.47 -18.60
CA GLU A 301 -34.62 -8.47 -19.60
C GLU A 301 -33.14 -8.33 -19.99
N ASP A 302 -32.53 -9.43 -20.43
CA ASP A 302 -31.16 -9.49 -20.97
C ASP A 302 -30.10 -8.78 -20.09
N ILE A 303 -30.05 -9.16 -18.82
CA ILE A 303 -29.05 -8.69 -17.85
C ILE A 303 -27.93 -9.71 -17.66
N LEU A 304 -26.70 -9.24 -17.72
CA LEU A 304 -25.49 -9.98 -17.35
C LEU A 304 -24.90 -9.34 -16.10
N ILE A 305 -24.66 -10.14 -15.08
CA ILE A 305 -24.08 -9.72 -13.81
C ILE A 305 -22.74 -10.42 -13.63
N LYS A 306 -21.73 -9.69 -13.17
CA LYS A 306 -20.50 -10.24 -12.61
C LYS A 306 -20.30 -9.70 -11.22
N LEU A 307 -19.76 -10.53 -10.33
CA LEU A 307 -19.43 -10.15 -8.96
C LEU A 307 -17.91 -10.19 -8.78
N PHE A 308 -17.35 -9.06 -8.38
CA PHE A 308 -15.94 -8.91 -8.05
C PHE A 308 -15.76 -8.65 -6.57
N ILE A 309 -14.71 -9.24 -6.01
CA ILE A 309 -14.25 -8.98 -4.65
C ILE A 309 -12.90 -8.28 -4.76
N ILE A 310 -12.74 -7.15 -4.07
CA ILE A 310 -11.53 -6.32 -4.06
C ILE A 310 -11.10 -6.10 -2.62
N GLY A 311 -9.95 -6.61 -2.22
CA GLY A 311 -9.36 -6.29 -0.91
C GLY A 311 -7.95 -6.80 -0.77
#